data_AF-A0A915P2B3-F1
#
_entry.id   AF-A0A915P2B3-F1
#
_cell.length_a   1.000
_cell.length_b   1.000
_cell.length_c   1.000
_cell.angle_alpha   90.00
_cell.angle_beta   90.00
_cell.angle_gamma   90.00
#
_symmetry.space_group_name_H-M   'P 1'
#
loop_
_entity.id
_entity.type
_entity.pdbx_description
1 polymer ?
#
loop_
_entity_poly.entity_id
_entity_poly.type
_entity_poly.pdbx_seq_one_letter_code
_entity_poly.pdbx_strand_id
1 'polypeptide(L)'
;MSSSYCSNFSQKILKLISLILLFIGILIASFISWLRFDEIFELKMRQILIFSDPSMAPPELIDTKLIFRQTYFALFWIFLIFGIILILAGLFGILSICTKNKPFNGLLCMLLILLIFVQIYTLLSGYLSTSLKYNLQDAVVIQERFSCCGDDDITATYNYRCIEFGQPSCNQLLSKYFNLIFLSIGIFLTILIFIELMAIIICVILLCKRGDQQ
;
A
#
# COMPACT_ATOMS: atom_id res chain seq x y z
N MET A 1 -33.65 19.39 -22.36
CA MET A 1 -33.34 19.91 -21.00
C MET A 1 -32.65 18.89 -20.07
N SER A 2 -32.99 17.59 -20.10
CA SER A 2 -32.36 16.55 -19.25
C SER A 2 -30.83 16.44 -19.36
N SER A 3 -30.26 16.56 -20.58
CA SER A 3 -28.80 16.43 -20.83
C SER A 3 -27.92 17.46 -20.08
N SER A 4 -28.43 18.67 -19.78
CA SER A 4 -27.66 19.70 -19.08
C SER A 4 -27.54 19.41 -17.58
N TYR A 5 -28.63 18.93 -16.96
CA TYR A 5 -28.67 18.57 -15.55
C TYR A 5 -27.79 17.37 -15.23
N CYS A 6 -27.84 16.30 -16.04
CA CYS A 6 -26.98 15.13 -15.86
C CYS A 6 -25.49 15.50 -15.93
N SER A 7 -25.11 16.38 -16.85
CA SER A 7 -23.70 16.79 -17.00
C SER A 7 -23.20 17.65 -15.83
N ASN A 8 -24.03 18.54 -15.31
CA ASN A 8 -23.69 19.32 -14.12
C ASN A 8 -23.58 18.44 -12.86
N PHE A 9 -24.43 17.41 -12.75
CA PHE A 9 -24.36 16.44 -11.66
C PHE A 9 -23.09 15.57 -11.75
N SER A 10 -22.79 15.03 -12.93
CA SER A 10 -21.55 14.27 -13.16
C SER A 10 -20.29 15.08 -12.88
N GLN A 11 -20.26 16.37 -13.21
CA GLN A 11 -19.14 17.26 -12.88
C GLN A 11 -18.99 17.46 -11.36
N LYS A 12 -20.09 17.62 -10.63
CA LYS A 12 -20.05 17.74 -9.16
C LYS A 12 -19.53 16.45 -8.51
N ILE A 13 -19.97 15.28 -8.98
CA ILE A 13 -19.48 13.99 -8.50
C ILE A 13 -17.99 13.83 -8.80
N LEU A 14 -17.56 14.12 -10.04
CA LEU A 14 -16.15 14.03 -10.40
C LEU A 14 -15.30 14.95 -9.51
N LYS A 15 -15.76 16.17 -9.23
CA LYS A 15 -15.07 17.10 -8.31
C LYS A 15 -14.90 16.49 -6.92
N LEU A 16 -15.97 15.87 -6.39
CA LEU A 16 -15.95 15.23 -5.09
C LEU A 16 -14.97 14.06 -5.06
N ILE A 17 -15.02 13.18 -6.07
CA ILE A 17 -14.10 12.05 -6.18
C ILE A 17 -12.64 12.54 -6.29
N SER A 18 -12.36 13.52 -7.14
CA SER A 18 -11.01 14.08 -7.29
C SER A 18 -10.49 14.73 -6.01
N LEU A 19 -11.36 15.37 -5.23
CA LEU A 19 -11.00 15.91 -3.92
C LEU A 19 -10.70 14.80 -2.91
N ILE A 20 -11.48 13.71 -2.89
CA ILE A 20 -11.20 12.53 -2.06
C ILE A 20 -9.85 11.92 -2.44
N LEU A 21 -9.58 11.71 -3.73
CA LEU A 21 -8.30 11.17 -4.22
C LEU A 21 -7.12 12.07 -3.85
N LEU A 22 -7.29 13.39 -3.93
CA LEU A 22 -6.28 14.36 -3.49
C LEU A 22 -5.96 14.19 -2.00
N PHE A 23 -6.98 14.13 -1.14
CA PHE A 23 -6.77 13.96 0.30
C PHE A 23 -6.13 12.61 0.64
N ILE A 24 -6.55 11.52 -0.01
CA ILE A 24 -5.92 10.21 0.17
C ILE A 24 -4.46 10.25 -0.25
N GLY A 25 -4.15 10.86 -1.41
CA GLY A 25 -2.78 11.01 -1.88
C GLY A 25 -1.90 11.82 -0.93
N ILE A 26 -2.41 12.94 -0.40
CA ILE A 26 -1.72 13.75 0.61
C ILE A 26 -1.47 12.93 1.88
N LEU A 27 -2.49 12.24 2.41
CA LEU A 27 -2.35 11.42 3.61
C LEU A 27 -1.27 10.34 3.45
N ILE A 28 -1.28 9.62 2.32
CA ILE A 28 -0.27 8.60 2.02
C ILE A 28 1.12 9.25 1.91
N ALA A 29 1.27 10.29 1.09
CA ALA A 29 2.56 10.94 0.88
C ALA A 29 3.13 11.53 2.18
N SER A 30 2.28 12.18 2.99
CA SER A 30 2.66 12.75 4.29
C SER A 30 3.02 11.66 5.30
N PHE A 31 2.23 10.59 5.41
CA PHE A 31 2.50 9.50 6.33
C PHE A 31 3.82 8.77 5.98
N ILE A 32 4.02 8.44 4.70
CA ILE A 32 5.24 7.79 4.22
C ILE A 32 6.46 8.70 4.41
N SER A 33 6.34 9.99 4.10
CA SER A 33 7.42 10.96 4.33
C SER A 33 7.74 11.09 5.82
N TRP A 34 6.72 11.14 6.68
CA TRP A 34 6.90 11.19 8.14
C TRP A 34 7.65 9.96 8.66
N LEU A 35 7.27 8.75 8.22
CA LEU A 35 7.99 7.51 8.56
C LEU A 35 9.46 7.54 8.16
N ARG A 36 9.85 8.34 7.17
CA ARG A 36 11.23 8.47 6.72
C ARG A 36 12.02 9.52 7.46
N PHE A 37 11.39 10.65 7.81
CA PHE A 37 12.06 11.78 8.44
C PHE A 37 12.02 11.75 9.97
N ASP A 38 11.21 10.88 10.57
CA ASP A 38 11.25 10.68 12.02
C ASP A 38 12.53 9.93 12.43
N GLU A 39 13.48 10.68 12.99
CA GLU A 39 14.78 10.17 13.45
C GLU A 39 14.63 9.05 14.48
N ILE A 40 13.62 9.12 15.36
CA ILE A 40 13.41 8.11 16.40
C ILE A 40 12.95 6.80 15.77
N PHE A 41 12.04 6.89 14.79
CA PHE A 41 11.58 5.73 14.04
C PHE A 41 12.69 5.16 13.16
N GLU A 42 13.45 6.01 12.47
CA GLU A 42 14.58 5.59 11.62
C GLU A 42 15.67 4.91 12.46
N LEU A 43 16.02 5.45 13.63
CA LEU A 43 16.98 4.85 14.55
C LEU A 43 16.51 3.50 15.09
N LYS A 44 15.24 3.39 15.51
CA LYS A 44 14.67 2.10 15.95
C LYS A 44 14.68 1.08 14.80
N MET A 45 14.25 1.48 13.61
CA MET A 45 14.28 0.61 12.43
C MET A 45 15.70 0.20 12.05
N ARG A 46 16.68 1.12 12.12
CA ARG A 46 18.09 0.79 11.91
C ARG A 46 18.64 -0.13 12.98
N GLN A 47 18.28 0.05 14.24
CA GLN A 47 18.70 -0.86 15.32
C GLN A 47 18.11 -2.26 15.15
N ILE A 48 16.84 -2.34 14.76
CA ILE A 48 16.12 -3.61 14.56
C ILE A 48 16.59 -4.33 13.28
N LEU A 49 16.89 -3.60 12.21
CA LEU A 49 17.12 -4.16 10.87
C LEU A 49 18.56 -4.07 10.37
N ILE A 50 19.39 -3.16 10.89
CA ILE A 50 20.68 -2.73 10.29
C ILE A 50 21.89 -2.86 11.24
N PHE A 51 21.74 -2.73 12.57
CA PHE A 51 22.86 -2.69 13.54
C PHE A 51 22.96 -3.91 14.47
N SER A 52 22.97 -5.11 13.91
CA SER A 52 23.92 -6.10 14.42
C SER A 52 25.02 -6.10 13.38
N ASP A 53 26.23 -5.65 13.76
CA ASP A 53 27.40 -5.60 12.88
C ASP A 53 27.40 -6.82 11.93
N PRO A 54 27.50 -6.67 10.60
CA PRO A 54 27.54 -7.81 9.69
C PRO A 54 28.75 -8.72 9.96
N SER A 55 29.76 -8.24 10.68
CA SER A 55 30.89 -9.01 11.21
C SER A 55 30.59 -9.79 12.51
N MET A 56 29.50 -9.45 13.22
CA MET A 56 29.04 -10.09 14.45
C MET A 56 27.78 -10.94 14.25
N ALA A 57 27.11 -10.83 13.10
CA ALA A 57 25.99 -11.68 12.72
C ALA A 57 26.50 -13.01 12.12
N PRO A 58 25.84 -14.16 12.38
CA PRO A 58 26.11 -15.38 11.65
C PRO A 58 26.00 -15.12 10.14
N PRO A 59 26.89 -15.69 9.30
CA PRO A 59 26.98 -15.38 7.87
C PRO A 59 25.64 -15.57 7.12
N GLU A 60 24.78 -16.45 7.62
CA GLU A 60 23.45 -16.75 7.07
C GLU A 60 22.41 -15.64 7.29
N LEU A 61 22.59 -14.72 8.26
CA LEU A 61 21.67 -13.59 8.50
C LEU A 61 22.05 -12.33 7.71
N ILE A 62 23.26 -12.27 7.14
CA ILE A 62 23.75 -11.08 6.44
C ILE A 62 22.95 -10.86 5.15
N ASP A 63 22.72 -11.93 4.38
CA ASP A 63 22.02 -11.87 3.10
C ASP A 63 20.54 -11.49 3.27
N THR A 64 19.87 -12.08 4.27
CA THR A 64 18.45 -11.77 4.58
C THR A 64 18.27 -10.32 5.02
N LYS A 65 19.17 -9.80 5.88
CA LYS A 65 19.12 -8.39 6.31
C LYS A 65 19.33 -7.43 5.13
N LEU A 66 20.20 -7.79 4.19
CA LEU A 66 20.49 -6.99 3.00
C LEU A 66 19.27 -6.94 2.06
N ILE A 67 18.61 -8.08 1.85
CA ILE A 67 17.35 -8.18 1.09
C ILE A 67 16.23 -7.39 1.75
N PHE A 68 16.11 -7.47 3.09
CA PHE A 68 15.07 -6.74 3.82
C PHE A 68 15.28 -5.23 3.73
N ARG A 69 16.52 -4.75 3.88
CA ARG A 69 16.88 -3.34 3.71
C ARG A 69 16.56 -2.84 2.32
N GLN A 70 16.88 -3.62 1.29
CA GLN A 70 16.61 -3.26 -0.10
C GLN A 70 15.10 -3.23 -0.38
N THR A 71 14.37 -4.21 0.11
CA THR A 71 12.90 -4.29 -0.02
C THR A 71 12.22 -3.12 0.68
N TYR A 72 12.62 -2.78 1.91
CA TYR A 72 12.07 -1.62 2.63
C TYR A 72 12.33 -0.30 1.89
N PHE A 73 13.55 -0.10 1.40
CA PHE A 73 13.90 1.10 0.63
C PHE A 73 13.09 1.18 -0.67
N ALA A 74 12.94 0.08 -1.39
CA ALA A 74 12.14 0.03 -2.62
C ALA A 74 10.65 0.33 -2.34
N LEU A 75 10.06 -0.32 -1.32
CA LEU A 75 8.66 -0.11 -0.94
C LEU A 75 8.37 1.35 -0.55
N PHE A 76 9.28 1.99 0.18
CA PHE A 76 9.17 3.40 0.53
C PHE A 76 8.98 4.28 -0.73
N TRP A 77 9.86 4.14 -1.73
CA TRP A 77 9.78 4.94 -2.95
C TRP A 77 8.53 4.62 -3.78
N ILE A 78 8.12 3.35 -3.84
CA ILE A 78 6.91 2.94 -4.54
C ILE A 78 5.68 3.63 -3.93
N PHE A 79 5.51 3.58 -2.61
CA PHE A 79 4.37 4.22 -1.94
C PHE A 79 4.41 5.75 -2.02
N LEU A 80 5.60 6.36 -1.98
CA LEU A 80 5.74 7.80 -2.15
C LEU A 80 5.31 8.24 -3.56
N ILE A 81 5.82 7.56 -4.61
CA ILE A 81 5.45 7.83 -6.00
C ILE A 81 3.95 7.62 -6.20
N PHE A 82 3.39 6.55 -5.64
CA PHE A 82 1.96 6.28 -5.68
C PHE A 82 1.12 7.41 -5.08
N GLY A 83 1.49 7.89 -3.88
CA GLY A 83 0.84 9.04 -3.25
C GLY A 83 0.91 10.31 -4.10
N ILE A 84 2.07 10.59 -4.71
CA ILE A 84 2.25 11.75 -5.60
C ILE A 84 1.35 11.64 -6.84
N ILE A 85 1.27 10.47 -7.47
CA ILE A 85 0.40 10.26 -8.64
C ILE A 85 -1.07 10.46 -8.27
N LEU A 86 -1.52 10.01 -7.10
CA LEU A 86 -2.88 10.28 -6.59
C LEU A 86 -3.15 11.78 -6.40
N ILE A 87 -2.18 12.53 -5.86
CA ILE A 87 -2.29 13.99 -5.73
C ILE A 87 -2.44 14.63 -7.12
N LEU A 88 -1.60 14.23 -8.09
CA LEU A 88 -1.68 14.75 -9.45
C LEU A 88 -3.04 14.42 -10.10
N ALA A 89 -3.52 13.18 -9.96
CA ALA A 89 -4.84 12.77 -10.46
C ALA A 89 -5.96 13.62 -9.83
N GLY A 90 -5.92 13.85 -8.52
CA GLY A 90 -6.87 14.73 -7.82
C GLY A 90 -6.84 16.17 -8.34
N LEU A 91 -5.65 16.74 -8.53
CA LEU A 91 -5.47 18.09 -9.08
C LEU A 91 -6.00 18.19 -10.52
N PHE A 92 -5.64 17.25 -11.39
CA PHE A 92 -6.11 17.24 -12.77
C PHE A 92 -7.63 17.06 -12.86
N GLY A 93 -8.23 16.27 -11.98
CA GLY A 93 -9.67 16.15 -11.89
C GLY A 93 -10.38 17.46 -11.55
N ILE A 94 -9.84 18.22 -10.60
CA ILE A 94 -10.35 19.56 -10.26
C ILE A 94 -10.14 20.54 -11.42
N LEU A 95 -8.93 20.58 -11.99
CA LEU A 95 -8.57 21.48 -13.09
C LEU A 95 -9.40 21.21 -14.35
N SER A 96 -9.70 19.96 -14.64
CA SER A 96 -10.49 19.57 -15.81
C SER A 96 -11.93 20.10 -15.77
N ILE A 97 -12.49 20.23 -14.56
CA ILE A 97 -13.81 20.80 -14.34
C ILE A 97 -13.78 22.32 -14.48
N CYS A 98 -12.77 22.98 -13.90
CA CYS A 98 -12.61 24.44 -13.96
C CYS A 98 -12.32 24.94 -15.37
N THR A 99 -11.38 24.30 -16.07
CA THR A 99 -10.90 24.76 -17.39
C THR A 99 -11.75 24.28 -18.56
N LYS A 100 -12.60 23.26 -18.35
CA LYS A 100 -13.41 22.60 -19.38
C LYS A 100 -12.62 22.09 -20.60
N ASN A 101 -11.31 22.00 -20.49
CA ASN A 101 -10.40 21.62 -21.57
C ASN A 101 -10.35 20.09 -21.73
N LYS A 102 -10.48 19.60 -22.98
CA LYS A 102 -10.37 18.17 -23.34
C LYS A 102 -9.06 17.49 -22.87
N PRO A 103 -7.85 18.09 -23.02
CA PRO A 103 -6.62 17.38 -22.67
C PRO A 103 -6.49 17.02 -21.18
N PHE A 104 -7.03 17.84 -20.28
CA PHE A 104 -6.98 17.53 -18.84
C PHE A 104 -7.86 16.33 -18.46
N ASN A 105 -9.02 16.16 -19.09
CA ASN A 105 -9.82 14.94 -18.93
C ASN A 105 -9.09 13.71 -19.50
N GLY A 106 -8.46 13.82 -20.67
CA GLY A 106 -7.69 12.72 -21.25
C GLY A 106 -6.52 12.30 -20.36
N LEU A 107 -5.76 13.27 -19.85
CA LEU A 107 -4.64 13.03 -18.95
C LEU A 107 -5.09 12.43 -17.60
N LEU A 108 -6.22 12.88 -17.06
CA LEU A 108 -6.84 12.28 -15.88
C LEU A 108 -7.18 10.80 -16.11
N CYS A 109 -7.84 10.46 -17.23
CA CYS A 109 -8.14 9.06 -17.57
C CYS A 109 -6.88 8.21 -17.64
N MET A 110 -5.83 8.69 -18.32
CA MET A 110 -4.56 7.97 -18.43
C MET A 110 -3.91 7.72 -17.08
N LEU A 111 -3.89 8.72 -16.19
CA LEU A 111 -3.34 8.57 -14.84
C LEU A 111 -4.14 7.58 -13.99
N LEU A 112 -5.48 7.63 -14.04
CA LEU A 112 -6.34 6.69 -13.31
C LEU A 112 -6.16 5.25 -13.81
N ILE A 113 -6.06 5.04 -15.12
CA ILE A 113 -5.79 3.71 -15.69
C ILE A 113 -4.43 3.19 -15.20
N LEU A 114 -3.39 4.02 -15.24
CA LEU A 114 -2.06 3.66 -14.73
C LEU A 114 -2.09 3.28 -13.24
N LEU A 115 -2.83 4.04 -12.43
CA LEU A 115 -3.01 3.75 -11.00
C LEU A 115 -3.66 2.39 -10.78
N ILE A 116 -4.73 2.07 -11.50
CA ILE A 116 -5.41 0.77 -11.42
C ILE A 116 -4.43 -0.37 -11.77
N PHE A 117 -3.61 -0.24 -12.82
CA PHE A 117 -2.62 -1.26 -13.17
C PHE A 117 -1.60 -1.50 -12.06
N VAL A 118 -1.09 -0.44 -11.43
CA VAL A 118 -0.17 -0.55 -10.30
C VAL A 118 -0.84 -1.20 -9.09
N GLN A 119 -2.11 -0.89 -8.82
CA GLN A 119 -2.88 -1.47 -7.72
C GLN A 119 -3.15 -2.96 -7.94
N ILE A 120 -3.50 -3.38 -9.16
CA ILE A 120 -3.68 -4.78 -9.50
C ILE A 120 -2.36 -5.56 -9.37
N TYR A 121 -1.24 -4.99 -9.84
CA TYR A 121 0.08 -5.62 -9.71
C TYR A 121 0.52 -5.79 -8.25
N THR A 122 0.27 -4.78 -7.40
CA THR A 122 0.59 -4.84 -5.97
C THR A 122 -0.29 -5.83 -5.21
N LEU A 123 -1.58 -5.92 -5.55
CA LEU A 123 -2.46 -6.97 -5.03
C LEU A 123 -1.92 -8.35 -5.39
N LEU A 124 -1.64 -8.60 -6.67
CA LEU A 124 -1.19 -9.91 -7.15
C LEU A 124 0.14 -10.33 -6.51
N SER A 125 1.11 -9.42 -6.41
CA SER A 125 2.41 -9.71 -5.80
C SER A 125 2.32 -9.93 -4.29
N GLY A 126 1.46 -9.19 -3.58
CA GLY A 126 1.20 -9.40 -2.15
C GLY A 126 0.64 -10.79 -1.84
N TYR A 127 -0.31 -11.27 -2.63
CA TYR A 127 -0.91 -12.61 -2.47
C TYR A 127 0.04 -13.77 -2.82
N LEU A 128 1.02 -13.58 -3.70
CA LEU A 128 2.05 -14.60 -3.95
C LEU A 128 3.11 -14.65 -2.84
N SER A 129 3.34 -13.52 -2.17
CA SER A 129 4.36 -13.37 -1.13
C SER A 129 3.95 -13.94 0.24
N THR A 130 2.66 -14.26 0.44
CA THR A 130 2.16 -14.90 1.67
C THR A 130 2.69 -16.33 1.90
N SER A 131 3.50 -16.87 0.99
CA SER A 131 4.39 -17.99 1.28
C SER A 131 5.65 -17.52 2.02
N LEU A 132 5.47 -16.78 3.11
CA LEU A 132 6.56 -16.26 3.92
C LEU A 132 7.16 -17.42 4.73
N LYS A 133 8.04 -18.19 4.09
CA LYS A 133 8.98 -19.09 4.80
C LYS A 133 9.94 -18.18 5.57
N TYR A 134 9.64 -17.91 6.82
CA TYR A 134 10.62 -17.27 7.69
C TYR A 134 11.71 -18.30 8.03
N ASN A 135 12.95 -17.83 8.07
CA ASN A 135 14.07 -18.70 8.37
C ASN A 135 14.09 -18.96 9.89
N LEU A 136 14.42 -20.18 10.31
CA LEU A 136 14.45 -20.62 11.72
C LEU A 136 15.28 -19.72 12.65
N GLN A 137 16.20 -18.94 12.09
CA GLN A 137 17.07 -18.01 12.80
C GLN A 137 16.42 -16.65 13.12
N ASP A 138 15.39 -16.22 12.38
CA ASP A 138 14.63 -15.00 12.67
C ASP A 138 13.58 -15.22 13.77
N ALA A 139 13.36 -16.48 14.17
CA ALA A 139 12.35 -16.89 15.14
C ALA A 139 12.59 -16.30 16.53
N VAL A 140 13.84 -16.12 16.98
CA VAL A 140 14.15 -15.64 18.34
C VAL A 140 13.69 -14.19 18.56
N VAL A 141 13.91 -13.32 17.57
CA VAL A 141 13.48 -11.91 17.64
C VAL A 141 11.96 -11.79 17.56
N ILE A 142 11.31 -12.66 16.77
CA ILE A 142 9.86 -12.73 16.66
C ILE A 142 9.23 -13.24 17.96
N GLN A 143 9.84 -14.24 18.60
CA GLN A 143 9.43 -14.79 19.90
C GLN A 143 9.44 -13.72 20.99
N GLU A 144 10.55 -12.97 21.13
CA GLU A 144 10.65 -11.91 22.15
C GLU A 144 9.66 -10.76 21.91
N ARG A 145 9.40 -10.41 20.65
CA ARG A 145 8.54 -9.26 20.31
C ARG A 145 7.05 -9.56 20.33
N PHE A 146 6.67 -10.76 19.91
CA PHE A 146 5.27 -11.16 19.78
C PHE A 146 4.82 -12.13 20.87
N SER A 147 5.70 -12.48 21.82
CA SER A 147 5.40 -13.42 22.91
C SER A 147 4.82 -14.74 22.39
N CYS A 148 5.35 -15.21 21.25
CA CYS A 148 4.98 -16.47 20.61
C CYS A 148 6.10 -17.49 20.83
N CYS A 149 5.84 -18.77 20.53
CA CYS A 149 6.84 -19.81 20.75
C CYS A 149 6.79 -20.96 19.75
N GLY A 150 7.95 -21.39 19.27
CA GLY A 150 8.07 -22.47 18.28
C GLY A 150 7.66 -22.04 16.86
N ASP A 151 8.11 -22.84 15.90
CA ASP A 151 7.82 -22.66 14.48
C ASP A 151 6.43 -23.24 14.17
N ASP A 152 6.18 -24.51 14.51
CA ASP A 152 4.91 -25.18 14.24
C ASP A 152 4.35 -25.88 15.50
N ASP A 153 3.06 -26.19 15.51
CA ASP A 153 2.38 -26.92 16.61
C ASP A 153 3.03 -28.30 16.90
N ILE A 154 3.85 -28.80 15.99
CA ILE A 154 4.51 -30.12 16.04
C ILE A 154 5.95 -30.01 16.61
N THR A 155 6.63 -28.88 16.40
CA THR A 155 8.00 -28.60 16.90
C THR A 155 8.01 -27.87 18.26
N ALA A 156 6.83 -27.71 18.87
CA ALA A 156 6.64 -27.33 20.28
C ALA A 156 7.38 -28.25 21.28
N THR A 157 7.90 -29.39 20.80
CA THR A 157 8.77 -30.32 21.52
C THR A 157 10.08 -29.70 22.04
N TYR A 158 10.56 -28.57 21.49
CA TYR A 158 11.81 -27.94 21.94
C TYR A 158 11.67 -26.84 23.00
N ASN A 159 10.45 -26.48 23.43
CA ASN A 159 10.32 -25.44 24.47
C ASN A 159 9.10 -25.66 25.39
N TYR A 160 9.26 -26.61 26.31
CA TYR A 160 8.25 -27.03 27.31
C TYR A 160 7.61 -25.87 28.09
N ARG A 161 8.35 -24.76 28.30
CA ARG A 161 7.85 -23.56 28.98
C ARG A 161 6.67 -22.89 28.28
N CYS A 162 6.59 -22.93 26.95
CA CYS A 162 5.60 -22.15 26.22
C CYS A 162 4.21 -22.80 26.20
N ILE A 163 4.17 -24.13 26.24
CA ILE A 163 2.95 -24.93 26.35
C ILE A 163 2.32 -24.71 27.74
N GLU A 164 3.14 -24.57 28.77
CA GLU A 164 2.71 -24.34 30.17
C GLU A 164 1.98 -23.00 30.36
N PHE A 165 2.30 -21.99 29.55
CA PHE A 165 1.65 -20.67 29.57
C PHE A 165 0.59 -20.47 28.46
N GLY A 166 0.30 -21.49 27.65
CA GLY A 166 -0.72 -21.42 26.58
C GLY A 166 -0.41 -20.43 25.45
N GLN A 167 0.88 -20.20 25.15
CA GLN A 167 1.29 -19.25 24.11
C GLN A 167 1.12 -19.83 22.69
N PRO A 168 0.65 -19.04 21.70
CA PRO A 168 0.45 -19.49 20.32
C PRO A 168 1.80 -19.67 19.57
N SER A 169 1.80 -20.53 18.54
CA SER A 169 2.97 -20.70 17.68
C SER A 169 3.27 -19.43 16.87
N CYS A 170 4.57 -19.17 16.64
CA CYS A 170 4.99 -17.94 15.94
C CYS A 170 4.47 -17.90 14.50
N ASN A 171 4.42 -19.04 13.79
CA ASN A 171 3.82 -19.10 12.45
C ASN A 171 2.38 -18.64 12.47
N GLN A 172 1.58 -19.22 13.37
CA GLN A 172 0.15 -18.97 13.41
C GLN A 172 -0.14 -17.52 13.74
N LEU A 173 0.57 -16.97 14.73
CA LEU A 173 0.39 -15.59 15.13
C LEU A 173 0.83 -14.63 14.00
N LEU A 174 2.02 -14.86 13.44
CA LEU A 174 2.60 -13.99 12.41
C LEU A 174 1.78 -14.07 11.10
N SER A 175 1.40 -15.27 10.67
CA SER A 175 0.48 -15.51 9.55
C SER A 175 -0.86 -14.83 9.77
N LYS A 176 -1.44 -14.90 10.97
CA LYS A 176 -2.70 -14.22 11.29
C LYS A 176 -2.57 -12.69 11.23
N TYR A 177 -1.50 -12.11 11.77
CA TYR A 177 -1.24 -10.67 11.70
C TYR A 177 -1.00 -10.21 10.26
N PHE A 178 -0.15 -10.90 9.51
CA PHE A 178 0.10 -10.57 8.11
C PHE A 178 -1.16 -10.73 7.26
N ASN A 179 -1.91 -11.82 7.41
CA ASN A 179 -3.18 -12.01 6.69
C ASN A 179 -4.17 -10.89 6.98
N LEU A 180 -4.28 -10.44 8.24
CA LEU A 180 -5.16 -9.33 8.60
C LEU A 180 -4.69 -8.00 7.98
N ILE A 181 -3.38 -7.72 7.98
CA ILE A 181 -2.80 -6.53 7.36
C ILE A 181 -3.00 -6.56 5.84
N PHE A 182 -2.65 -7.68 5.17
CA PHE A 182 -2.81 -7.85 3.73
C PHE A 182 -4.29 -7.79 3.31
N LEU A 183 -5.19 -8.36 4.09
CA LEU A 183 -6.63 -8.27 3.86
C LEU A 183 -7.12 -6.81 4.01
N SER A 184 -6.65 -6.09 5.03
CA SER A 184 -6.99 -4.67 5.21
C SER A 184 -6.47 -3.81 4.05
N ILE A 185 -5.22 -4.01 3.62
CA ILE A 185 -4.64 -3.32 2.46
C ILE A 185 -5.42 -3.69 1.19
N GLY A 186 -5.74 -4.98 1.02
CA GLY A 186 -6.46 -5.49 -0.13
C GLY A 186 -7.86 -4.89 -0.26
N ILE A 187 -8.61 -4.81 0.84
CA ILE A 187 -9.92 -4.14 0.88
C ILE A 187 -9.78 -2.65 0.54
N PHE A 188 -8.82 -1.97 1.15
CA PHE A 188 -8.58 -0.54 0.89
C PHE A 188 -8.27 -0.27 -0.59
N LEU A 189 -7.36 -1.04 -1.19
CA LEU A 189 -7.03 -0.94 -2.61
C LEU A 189 -8.24 -1.26 -3.50
N THR A 190 -9.04 -2.27 -3.15
CA THR A 190 -10.24 -2.63 -3.92
C THR A 190 -11.27 -1.48 -3.93
N ILE A 191 -11.48 -0.83 -2.78
CA ILE A 191 -12.35 0.35 -2.67
C ILE A 191 -11.80 1.49 -3.53
N LEU A 192 -10.48 1.71 -3.50
CA LEU A 192 -9.82 2.74 -4.30
C LEU A 192 -10.00 2.50 -5.80
N ILE A 193 -9.78 1.27 -6.29
CA ILE A 193 -10.03 0.87 -7.68
C ILE A 193 -11.48 1.18 -8.09
N PHE A 194 -12.46 0.87 -7.22
CA PHE A 194 -13.86 1.15 -7.51
C PHE A 194 -14.13 2.65 -7.68
N ILE A 195 -13.56 3.49 -6.80
CA ILE A 195 -13.65 4.95 -6.89
C ILE A 195 -13.01 5.47 -8.20
N GLU A 196 -11.85 4.93 -8.56
CA GLU A 196 -11.13 5.30 -9.79
C GLU A 196 -11.90 4.89 -11.05
N LEU A 197 -12.50 3.69 -11.07
CA LEU A 197 -13.35 3.24 -12.18
C LEU A 197 -14.56 4.16 -12.37
N MET A 198 -15.21 4.56 -11.28
CA MET A 198 -16.32 5.52 -11.34
C MET A 198 -15.86 6.87 -11.91
N ALA A 199 -14.68 7.35 -11.51
CA ALA A 199 -14.09 8.57 -12.07
C ALA A 199 -13.78 8.45 -13.56
N ILE A 200 -13.23 7.31 -14.01
CA ILE A 200 -12.96 7.03 -15.44
C ILE A 200 -14.25 7.05 -16.24
N ILE A 201 -15.30 6.36 -15.80
CA ILE A 201 -16.60 6.33 -16.50
C ILE A 201 -17.14 7.74 -16.67
N ILE A 202 -17.15 8.55 -15.60
CA ILE A 202 -17.61 9.94 -15.66
C ILE A 202 -16.74 10.77 -16.61
N CYS A 203 -15.42 10.58 -16.57
CA CYS A 203 -14.48 11.31 -17.41
C CYS A 203 -14.68 10.99 -18.90
N VAL A 204 -14.90 9.71 -19.25
CA VAL A 204 -15.24 9.27 -20.62
C VAL A 204 -16.56 9.90 -21.08
N ILE A 205 -17.61 9.90 -20.26
CA ILE A 205 -18.89 10.56 -20.58
C ILE A 205 -18.69 12.05 -20.88
N LEU A 206 -17.86 12.73 -20.08
CA LEU A 206 -17.56 14.16 -20.27
C LEU A 206 -16.69 14.42 -21.52
N LEU A 207 -15.81 13.49 -21.89
CA LEU A 207 -15.03 13.57 -23.13
C LEU A 207 -15.91 13.43 -24.37
N CYS A 208 -16.77 12.39 -24.41
CA CYS A 208 -17.69 12.15 -25.52
C CYS A 208 -18.63 13.33 -25.73
N LYS A 209 -19.27 13.83 -24.65
CA LYS A 209 -20.22 14.94 -24.75
C LYS A 209 -19.59 16.26 -25.26
N ARG A 210 -18.32 16.52 -24.94
CA ARG A 210 -17.59 17.69 -25.48
C ARG A 210 -17.09 17.46 -26.92
N GLY A 211 -17.04 16.21 -27.37
CA GLY A 211 -16.80 15.83 -28.77
C GLY A 211 -17.90 16.34 -29.69
N ASP A 212 -19.16 16.13 -29.29
CA ASP A 212 -20.35 16.43 -30.11
C ASP A 212 -20.71 17.93 -30.21
N GLN A 213 -20.01 18.81 -29.49
CA GLN A 213 -20.26 20.27 -29.48
C GLN A 213 -19.27 21.06 -30.35
N GLN A 214 -18.32 20.40 -31.02
CA GLN A 214 -17.44 20.98 -32.04
C GLN A 214 -17.83 20.47 -33.41
#